data_AF-A0A098DI20-F1
#
_entry.id   AF-A0A098DI20-F1
#
_cell.length_a   1.000
_cell.length_b   1.000
_cell.length_c   1.000
_cell.angle_alpha   90.00
_cell.angle_beta   90.00
_cell.angle_gamma   90.00
#
_symmetry.space_group_name_H-M   'P 1'
#
loop_
_entity.id
_entity.type
_entity.pdbx_description
1 polymer ?
#
loop_
_entity_poly.entity_id
_entity_poly.type
_entity_poly.pdbx_seq_one_letter_code
_entity_poly.pdbx_strand_id
1 'polypeptide(L)'
;MVSNKLIVSAFAVLASMANASPCKPSSTGASTTETTSAGFTSNTETASATIVETSTFVTEIETAVETTADATSTIEASTTVSEAAATTTTVDGPLITNAGFEDGTTAPWELISEKDDTLVLAGGAYEGTALGKVYFTTKDGAQYGNIIMQKINKKALKAGSYSLEGWTRVDYFSETGDGCSNIIAACLRGSAGGIVPVPGSAVRDSARSAVDGFHQMATSCTITQDMIDADLPINIVFGFNCANAGAYLDSVELKLIDGTEIPAEGSTTTTQAAPVFT
;
A
#
# COMPACT_ATOMS: atom_id res chain seq x y z
N MET A 1 -7.70 9.89 -17.16
CA MET A 1 -8.43 10.52 -16.04
C MET A 1 -9.10 9.42 -15.24
N VAL A 2 -8.58 9.12 -14.06
CA VAL A 2 -9.20 8.17 -13.12
C VAL A 2 -10.39 8.89 -12.49
N SER A 3 -11.56 8.24 -12.40
CA SER A 3 -12.76 8.89 -11.85
C SER A 3 -12.58 9.22 -10.38
N ASN A 4 -12.88 10.46 -9.96
CA ASN A 4 -12.77 10.92 -8.56
C ASN A 4 -13.50 10.02 -7.56
N LYS A 5 -14.53 9.26 -7.99
CA LYS A 5 -15.25 8.30 -7.15
C LYS A 5 -14.39 7.11 -6.71
N LEU A 6 -13.44 6.67 -7.53
CA LEU A 6 -12.57 5.52 -7.24
C LEU A 6 -11.44 5.88 -6.27
N ILE A 7 -11.10 7.17 -6.15
CA ILE A 7 -10.03 7.66 -5.28
C ILE A 7 -10.53 7.81 -3.85
N VAL A 8 -11.77 8.32 -3.68
CA VAL A 8 -12.48 8.37 -2.39
C VAL A 8 -12.53 6.98 -1.75
N SER A 9 -12.81 5.93 -2.54
CA SER A 9 -12.80 4.56 -2.01
C SER A 9 -11.41 4.11 -1.57
N ALA A 10 -10.33 4.49 -2.26
CA ALA A 10 -8.99 4.02 -1.89
C ALA A 10 -8.57 4.56 -0.52
N PHE A 11 -8.69 5.87 -0.30
CA PHE A 11 -8.34 6.46 0.99
C PHE A 11 -9.29 6.00 2.09
N ALA A 12 -10.61 5.95 1.84
CA ALA A 12 -11.58 5.48 2.82
C ALA A 12 -11.40 4.00 3.19
N VAL A 13 -11.05 3.14 2.23
CA VAL A 13 -10.75 1.72 2.47
C VAL A 13 -9.50 1.59 3.33
N LEU A 14 -8.39 2.24 2.95
CA LEU A 14 -7.16 2.28 3.75
C LEU A 14 -7.41 2.80 5.17
N ALA A 15 -8.15 3.89 5.27
CA ALA A 15 -8.58 4.52 6.50
C ALA A 15 -9.35 3.55 7.41
N SER A 16 -10.34 2.84 6.87
CA SER A 16 -11.16 1.91 7.65
C SER A 16 -10.37 0.70 8.17
N MET A 17 -9.41 0.21 7.39
CA MET A 17 -8.62 -0.97 7.74
C MET A 17 -7.53 -0.67 8.76
N ALA A 18 -6.91 0.50 8.70
CA ALA A 18 -5.92 0.91 9.69
C ALA A 18 -6.49 1.06 11.11
N ASN A 19 -7.81 1.31 11.23
CA ASN A 19 -8.50 1.36 12.52
C ASN A 19 -8.80 -0.05 13.11
N ALA A 20 -8.65 -1.13 12.34
CA ALA A 20 -8.95 -2.50 12.76
C ALA A 20 -7.75 -3.20 13.44
N SER A 21 -7.03 -2.48 14.31
CA SER A 21 -5.91 -3.03 15.07
C SER A 21 -6.34 -4.27 15.90
N PRO A 22 -5.49 -5.31 16.05
CA PRO A 22 -5.85 -6.51 16.81
C PRO A 22 -6.10 -6.15 18.28
N CYS A 23 -7.19 -6.67 18.85
CA CYS A 23 -7.63 -6.45 20.23
C CYS A 23 -6.46 -6.28 21.22
N LYS A 24 -6.22 -5.04 21.64
CA LYS A 24 -5.34 -4.74 22.77
C LYS A 24 -5.96 -5.36 24.02
N PRO A 25 -5.29 -6.26 24.76
CA PRO A 25 -5.81 -6.72 26.04
C PRO A 25 -5.88 -5.53 27.00
N SER A 26 -7.10 -5.21 27.44
CA SER A 26 -7.38 -4.19 28.44
C SER A 26 -6.75 -4.61 29.76
N SER A 27 -5.67 -3.93 30.16
CA SER A 27 -5.18 -4.00 31.54
C SER A 27 -6.11 -3.17 32.41
N THR A 28 -6.95 -3.84 33.18
CA THR A 28 -7.84 -3.25 34.19
C THR A 28 -7.01 -2.69 35.33
N GLY A 29 -6.65 -1.41 35.25
CA GLY A 29 -6.26 -0.60 36.40
C GLY A 29 -7.50 0.00 37.03
N ALA A 30 -8.01 -0.61 38.11
CA ALA A 30 -9.08 -0.03 38.91
C ALA A 30 -8.59 1.25 39.58
N SER A 31 -9.28 2.37 39.34
CA SER A 31 -9.23 3.53 40.22
C SER A 31 -10.65 4.04 40.39
N THR A 32 -11.21 3.73 41.55
CA THR A 32 -12.48 4.25 42.07
C THR A 32 -12.23 5.70 42.51
N THR A 33 -13.04 6.67 42.06
CA THR A 33 -13.79 7.61 42.90
C THR A 33 -14.79 8.43 42.05
N GLU A 34 -16.03 8.40 42.51
CA GLU A 34 -17.23 9.25 42.34
C GLU A 34 -17.01 10.75 42.03
N THR A 35 -17.92 11.60 41.51
CA THR A 35 -19.29 11.58 40.95
C THR A 35 -19.56 13.03 40.52
N THR A 36 -20.20 13.31 39.37
CA THR A 36 -21.36 14.25 39.27
C THR A 36 -21.95 14.33 37.86
N SER A 37 -23.26 14.58 37.86
CA SER A 37 -24.26 14.39 36.82
C SER A 37 -24.49 15.64 35.96
N ALA A 38 -24.69 15.43 34.65
CA ALA A 38 -25.71 16.05 33.79
C ALA A 38 -25.63 15.28 32.45
N GLY A 39 -26.66 14.65 31.89
CA GLY A 39 -28.06 15.02 31.87
C GLY A 39 -28.44 15.58 30.49
N PHE A 40 -28.20 14.83 29.40
CA PHE A 40 -28.78 15.14 28.09
C PHE A 40 -29.19 13.87 27.35
N THR A 41 -30.51 13.67 27.31
CA THR A 41 -31.25 12.83 26.37
C THR A 41 -31.13 13.38 24.95
N SER A 42 -30.85 12.52 23.97
CA SER A 42 -31.36 12.72 22.62
C SER A 42 -31.74 11.37 22.01
N ASN A 43 -32.97 11.33 21.50
CA ASN A 43 -33.61 10.15 20.94
C ASN A 43 -33.07 9.85 19.53
N THR A 44 -32.92 8.54 19.29
CA THR A 44 -33.33 7.76 18.11
C THR A 44 -33.39 8.45 16.75
N GLU A 45 -32.65 7.90 15.77
CA GLU A 45 -33.25 7.47 14.51
C GLU A 45 -32.39 6.37 13.86
N THR A 46 -32.87 5.13 13.96
CA THR A 46 -32.38 3.99 13.19
C THR A 46 -33.09 4.01 11.84
N ALA A 47 -32.41 4.46 10.79
CA ALA A 47 -32.86 4.26 9.42
C ALA A 47 -32.18 3.02 8.85
N SER A 48 -32.93 1.92 8.80
CA SER A 48 -32.60 0.75 7.97
C SER A 48 -32.76 1.14 6.50
N ALA A 49 -31.70 0.98 5.71
CA ALA A 49 -31.80 1.03 4.25
C ALA A 49 -31.69 -0.39 3.71
N THR A 50 -32.84 -0.92 3.29
CA THR A 50 -32.99 -2.15 2.51
C THR A 50 -32.28 -1.98 1.17
N ILE A 51 -31.27 -2.81 0.88
CA ILE A 51 -30.69 -2.91 -0.46
C ILE A 51 -31.60 -3.84 -1.27
N VAL A 52 -32.31 -3.25 -2.21
CA VAL A 52 -33.05 -3.94 -3.27
C VAL A 52 -32.01 -4.46 -4.25
N GLU A 53 -31.77 -5.77 -4.26
CA GLU A 53 -31.14 -6.43 -5.41
C GLU A 53 -32.15 -6.47 -6.55
N THR A 54 -31.84 -5.82 -7.66
CA THR A 54 -32.52 -6.06 -8.93
C THR A 54 -31.48 -6.08 -10.05
N SER A 55 -31.66 -7.13 -10.85
CA SER A 55 -30.71 -7.86 -11.69
C SER A 55 -30.32 -7.18 -13.00
N THR A 56 -29.53 -7.97 -13.75
CA THR A 56 -29.33 -7.99 -15.21
C THR A 56 -28.23 -7.10 -15.77
N PHE A 57 -27.04 -7.70 -15.93
CA PHE A 57 -26.16 -7.37 -17.04
C PHE A 57 -26.34 -8.40 -18.15
N VAL A 58 -26.76 -7.90 -19.29
CA VAL A 58 -26.95 -8.60 -20.55
C VAL A 58 -25.59 -8.87 -21.19
N THR A 59 -25.49 -10.09 -21.70
CA THR A 59 -24.39 -10.70 -22.45
C THR A 59 -24.20 -10.04 -23.81
N GLU A 60 -22.97 -9.67 -24.16
CA GLU A 60 -22.53 -9.59 -25.55
C GLU A 60 -21.22 -10.38 -25.69
N ILE A 61 -21.31 -11.51 -26.38
CA ILE A 61 -20.18 -12.37 -26.76
C ILE A 61 -19.90 -11.99 -28.22
N GLU A 62 -18.80 -11.28 -28.48
CA GLU A 62 -18.32 -11.17 -29.86
C GLU A 62 -17.48 -12.39 -30.21
N THR A 63 -17.99 -13.07 -31.22
CA THR A 63 -17.41 -14.21 -31.91
C THR A 63 -16.38 -13.71 -32.91
N ALA A 64 -15.16 -14.25 -32.89
CA ALA A 64 -14.24 -14.14 -34.02
C ALA A 64 -13.73 -15.53 -34.40
N VAL A 65 -13.93 -15.84 -35.68
CA VAL A 65 -13.82 -17.13 -36.36
C VAL A 65 -12.37 -17.52 -36.65
N GLU A 66 -12.19 -18.84 -36.67
CA GLU A 66 -11.04 -19.63 -37.09
C GLU A 66 -10.26 -19.12 -38.30
N THR A 67 -8.94 -19.37 -38.29
CA THR A 67 -8.25 -19.81 -39.50
C THR A 67 -7.31 -20.95 -39.16
N THR A 68 -7.67 -22.13 -39.65
CA THR A 68 -6.92 -23.38 -39.63
C THR A 68 -5.77 -23.30 -40.63
N ALA A 69 -4.56 -23.68 -40.22
CA ALA A 69 -3.50 -24.09 -41.13
C ALA A 69 -2.86 -25.35 -40.56
N ASP A 70 -3.27 -26.48 -41.15
CA ASP A 70 -2.71 -27.80 -40.94
C ASP A 70 -1.38 -27.91 -41.68
N ALA A 71 -0.34 -28.37 -40.98
CA ALA A 71 0.87 -28.89 -41.59
C ALA A 71 1.47 -29.94 -40.66
N THR A 72 1.11 -31.18 -40.95
CA THR A 72 1.71 -32.41 -40.43
C THR A 72 3.17 -32.50 -40.87
N SER A 73 4.10 -32.75 -39.95
CA SER A 73 5.24 -33.63 -40.23
C SER A 73 5.93 -34.09 -38.95
N THR A 74 5.83 -35.40 -38.73
CA THR A 74 6.52 -36.20 -37.72
C THR A 74 8.01 -36.31 -38.06
N ILE A 75 8.90 -35.94 -37.14
CA ILE A 75 10.24 -36.53 -37.06
C ILE A 75 10.55 -36.82 -35.58
N GLU A 76 10.67 -38.11 -35.28
CA GLU A 76 11.32 -38.59 -34.06
C GLU A 76 12.83 -38.42 -34.20
N ALA A 77 13.46 -37.82 -33.19
CA ALA A 77 14.87 -38.03 -32.91
C ALA A 77 15.12 -37.82 -31.41
N SER A 78 15.42 -38.93 -30.75
CA SER A 78 15.95 -39.04 -29.41
C SER A 78 17.26 -38.25 -29.25
N THR A 79 17.32 -37.35 -28.28
CA THR A 79 18.57 -36.84 -27.71
C THR A 79 18.39 -36.53 -26.23
N THR A 80 19.10 -37.30 -25.40
CA THR A 80 19.36 -37.06 -23.98
C THR A 80 20.48 -36.02 -23.79
N VAL A 81 20.51 -35.39 -22.60
CA VAL A 81 21.52 -34.44 -22.07
C VAL A 81 21.22 -32.98 -22.48
N SER A 82 21.11 -31.98 -21.61
CA SER A 82 21.72 -31.73 -20.30
C SER A 82 20.76 -30.94 -19.40
N GLU A 83 20.86 -31.12 -18.07
CA GLU A 83 20.37 -30.15 -17.09
C GLU A 83 20.88 -28.75 -17.47
N ALA A 84 19.99 -27.91 -17.97
CA ALA A 84 20.23 -26.47 -18.03
C ALA A 84 20.09 -25.98 -16.59
N ALA A 85 21.23 -25.67 -15.98
CA ALA A 85 21.32 -24.90 -14.76
C ALA A 85 20.32 -23.74 -14.82
N ALA A 86 19.41 -23.69 -13.85
CA ALA A 86 18.53 -22.56 -13.64
C ALA A 86 19.41 -21.30 -13.60
N THR A 87 19.32 -20.50 -14.65
CA THR A 87 19.98 -19.20 -14.70
C THR A 87 19.23 -18.36 -13.68
N THR A 88 19.82 -18.17 -12.50
CA THR A 88 19.34 -17.21 -11.51
C THR A 88 19.45 -15.83 -12.13
N THR A 89 18.32 -15.35 -12.65
CA THR A 89 18.15 -13.98 -13.13
C THR A 89 18.68 -13.03 -12.07
N THR A 90 19.70 -12.27 -12.44
CA THR A 90 20.21 -11.11 -11.72
C THR A 90 19.02 -10.22 -11.32
N VAL A 91 18.94 -9.87 -10.04
CA VAL A 91 17.94 -8.94 -9.50
C VAL A 91 18.03 -7.63 -10.29
N ASP A 92 16.98 -7.36 -11.07
CA ASP A 92 16.95 -6.31 -12.10
C ASP A 92 16.60 -4.95 -11.46
N GLY A 93 17.43 -4.51 -10.51
CA GLY A 93 17.31 -3.23 -9.79
C GLY A 93 16.76 -3.33 -8.36
N PRO A 94 16.71 -2.21 -7.61
CA PRO A 94 16.19 -2.17 -6.26
C PRO A 94 14.66 -2.33 -6.22
N LEU A 95 14.11 -2.60 -5.03
CA LEU A 95 12.66 -2.71 -4.80
C LEU A 95 11.92 -1.40 -5.09
N ILE A 96 12.52 -0.28 -4.68
CA ILE A 96 12.03 1.08 -4.89
C ILE A 96 13.18 1.97 -5.35
N THR A 97 12.88 3.03 -6.09
CA THR A 97 13.84 4.04 -6.53
C THR A 97 13.37 5.44 -6.12
N ASN A 98 14.31 6.39 -6.16
CA ASN A 98 14.07 7.78 -5.77
C ASN A 98 13.37 7.92 -4.39
N ALA A 99 13.81 7.12 -3.42
CA ALA A 99 13.20 7.04 -2.09
C ALA A 99 13.20 8.35 -1.30
N GLY A 100 14.18 9.23 -1.56
CA GLY A 100 14.33 10.55 -0.94
C GLY A 100 14.24 11.71 -1.93
N PHE A 101 13.69 11.51 -3.14
CA PHE A 101 13.44 12.62 -4.09
C PHE A 101 14.70 13.38 -4.60
N GLU A 102 15.90 12.80 -4.45
CA GLU A 102 17.18 13.45 -4.75
C GLU A 102 17.59 13.44 -6.24
N ASP A 103 16.83 12.78 -7.12
CA ASP A 103 17.14 12.72 -8.56
C ASP A 103 16.65 13.95 -9.37
N GLY A 104 16.09 14.95 -8.69
CA GLY A 104 15.56 16.16 -9.29
C GLY A 104 14.19 15.98 -9.96
N THR A 105 13.53 14.84 -9.74
CA THR A 105 12.15 14.59 -10.15
C THR A 105 11.34 13.95 -9.02
N THR A 106 10.01 13.98 -9.14
CA THR A 106 9.12 13.21 -8.28
C THR A 106 8.91 11.78 -8.79
N ALA A 107 9.28 11.48 -10.04
CA ALA A 107 9.20 10.13 -10.57
C ALA A 107 10.13 9.17 -9.80
N PRO A 108 9.73 7.90 -9.59
CA PRO A 108 8.53 7.23 -10.09
C PRO A 108 7.31 7.36 -9.16
N TRP A 109 7.32 8.28 -8.20
CA TRP A 109 6.18 8.49 -7.32
C TRP A 109 5.00 9.10 -8.07
N GLU A 110 3.84 8.48 -7.89
CA GLU A 110 2.58 8.93 -8.43
C GLU A 110 1.71 9.49 -7.31
N LEU A 111 0.93 10.53 -7.62
CA LEU A 111 -0.08 11.05 -6.72
C LEU A 111 -1.46 10.60 -7.18
N ILE A 112 -2.17 9.91 -6.31
CA ILE A 112 -3.59 9.66 -6.45
C ILE A 112 -4.31 10.77 -5.68
N SER A 113 -4.93 11.69 -6.42
CA SER A 113 -5.61 12.85 -5.86
C SER A 113 -7.07 12.95 -6.29
N GLU A 114 -7.94 13.34 -5.37
CA GLU A 114 -9.36 13.61 -5.66
C GLU A 114 -9.60 14.95 -6.36
N LYS A 115 -8.62 15.86 -6.35
CA LYS A 115 -8.73 17.24 -6.84
C LYS A 115 -7.72 17.58 -7.92
N ASP A 116 -7.10 16.57 -8.52
CA ASP A 116 -5.99 16.74 -9.47
C ASP A 116 -4.85 17.58 -8.86
N ASP A 117 -4.61 17.42 -7.56
CA ASP A 117 -3.43 18.00 -6.92
C ASP A 117 -2.15 17.39 -7.50
N THR A 118 -1.02 18.04 -7.24
CA THR A 118 0.28 17.65 -7.79
C THR A 118 1.27 17.33 -6.69
N LEU A 119 2.03 16.25 -6.87
CA LEU A 119 3.24 15.97 -6.10
C LEU A 119 4.41 16.76 -6.71
N VAL A 120 5.02 17.62 -5.91
CA VAL A 120 6.14 18.48 -6.31
C VAL A 120 7.34 18.29 -5.40
N LEU A 121 8.51 18.70 -5.85
CA LEU A 121 9.70 18.77 -5.00
C LEU A 121 9.65 20.01 -4.10
N ALA A 122 10.10 19.86 -2.87
CA ALA A 122 10.36 20.95 -1.94
C ALA A 122 11.70 20.74 -1.22
N GLY A 123 12.20 21.77 -0.54
CA GLY A 123 13.38 21.67 0.33
C GLY A 123 13.00 21.47 1.80
N GLY A 124 14.03 21.34 2.66
CA GLY A 124 13.86 21.06 4.09
C GLY A 124 13.63 19.57 4.36
N ALA A 125 14.36 18.74 3.62
CA ALA A 125 14.33 17.29 3.65
C ALA A 125 14.71 16.75 5.03
N TYR A 126 14.26 15.54 5.34
CA TYR A 126 14.72 14.78 6.48
C TYR A 126 16.20 14.39 6.28
N GLU A 127 16.50 13.88 5.09
CA GLU A 127 17.85 13.60 4.62
C GLU A 127 18.03 14.17 3.22
N GLY A 128 19.23 14.66 2.91
CA GLY A 128 19.50 15.21 1.58
C GLY A 128 18.96 16.63 1.41
N THR A 129 18.44 16.92 0.23
CA THR A 129 18.12 18.28 -0.22
C THR A 129 16.68 18.47 -0.65
N ALA A 130 16.01 17.40 -1.07
CA ALA A 130 14.68 17.42 -1.66
C ALA A 130 13.74 16.47 -0.91
N LEU A 131 12.45 16.73 -1.02
CA LEU A 131 11.39 15.88 -0.49
C LEU A 131 10.14 16.00 -1.37
N GLY A 132 9.26 15.01 -1.29
CA GLY A 132 7.96 15.05 -1.93
C GLY A 132 6.97 15.90 -1.13
N LYS A 133 6.34 16.88 -1.78
CA LYS A 133 5.30 17.74 -1.20
C LYS A 133 4.00 17.63 -1.97
N VAL A 134 2.89 17.53 -1.24
CA VAL A 134 1.53 17.74 -1.76
C VAL A 134 0.89 18.88 -0.97
N TYR A 135 0.31 19.86 -1.67
CA TYR A 135 -0.47 20.91 -1.03
C TYR A 135 -1.96 20.64 -1.23
N PHE A 136 -2.72 20.64 -0.14
CA PHE A 136 -4.15 20.39 -0.14
C PHE A 136 -4.91 21.70 -0.09
N THR A 137 -5.97 21.81 -0.88
CA THR A 137 -6.96 22.89 -0.77
C THR A 137 -8.11 22.42 0.11
N THR A 138 -9.36 22.73 -0.24
CA THR A 138 -10.55 22.15 0.40
C THR A 138 -11.43 21.46 -0.64
N LYS A 139 -12.17 20.45 -0.18
CA LYS A 139 -13.21 19.78 -0.95
C LYS A 139 -14.53 19.96 -0.21
N ASP A 140 -15.45 20.71 -0.80
CA ASP A 140 -16.76 21.00 -0.20
C ASP A 140 -16.66 21.55 1.25
N GLY A 141 -15.62 22.34 1.51
CA GLY A 141 -15.32 22.90 2.84
C GLY A 141 -14.67 21.94 3.83
N ALA A 142 -14.32 20.72 3.42
CA ALA A 142 -13.73 19.69 4.26
C ALA A 142 -12.33 19.26 3.80
N GLN A 143 -11.65 18.55 4.71
CA GLN A 143 -10.44 17.80 4.40
C GLN A 143 -10.74 16.67 3.41
N TYR A 144 -9.75 16.32 2.59
CA TYR A 144 -9.81 15.18 1.69
C TYR A 144 -8.46 14.45 1.62
N GLY A 145 -8.53 13.19 1.16
CA GLY A 145 -7.40 12.28 1.12
C GLY A 145 -6.66 12.32 -0.21
N ASN A 146 -5.34 12.39 -0.17
CA ASN A 146 -4.48 12.05 -1.30
C ASN A 146 -3.49 10.96 -0.88
N ILE A 147 -3.01 10.19 -1.86
CA ILE A 147 -2.08 9.08 -1.66
C ILE A 147 -0.87 9.25 -2.57
N ILE A 148 0.31 9.32 -1.98
CA ILE A 148 1.59 9.21 -2.68
C ILE A 148 1.92 7.72 -2.80
N MET A 149 2.20 7.25 -4.01
CA MET A 149 2.30 5.84 -4.34
C MET A 149 3.56 5.56 -5.17
N GLN A 150 4.23 4.44 -4.90
CA GLN A 150 5.26 3.91 -5.78
C GLN A 150 5.04 2.43 -6.04
N LYS A 151 5.15 2.05 -7.31
CA LYS A 151 5.16 0.67 -7.75
C LYS A 151 6.47 -0.01 -7.35
N ILE A 152 6.39 -1.16 -6.70
CA ILE A 152 7.54 -1.97 -6.32
C ILE A 152 8.03 -2.77 -7.53
N ASN A 153 9.35 -2.88 -7.67
CA ASN A 153 9.97 -3.76 -8.64
C ASN A 153 9.75 -5.24 -8.25
N LYS A 154 8.73 -5.87 -8.86
CA LYS A 154 8.40 -7.28 -8.61
C LYS A 154 9.52 -8.26 -8.95
N LYS A 155 10.45 -7.91 -9.86
CA LYS A 155 11.60 -8.76 -10.19
C LYS A 155 12.62 -8.85 -9.05
N ALA A 156 12.63 -7.87 -8.15
CA ALA A 156 13.49 -7.84 -6.97
C ALA A 156 12.78 -8.36 -5.71
N LEU A 157 11.49 -8.68 -5.82
CA LEU A 157 10.64 -9.07 -4.71
C LEU A 157 10.72 -10.58 -4.49
N LYS A 158 10.69 -10.98 -3.22
CA LYS A 158 10.59 -12.37 -2.77
C LYS A 158 9.36 -12.50 -1.88
N ALA A 159 8.82 -13.72 -1.79
CA ALA A 159 7.76 -13.98 -0.82
C ALA A 159 8.32 -13.86 0.60
N GLY A 160 7.64 -13.07 1.45
CA GLY A 160 8.06 -12.79 2.81
C GLY A 160 7.47 -11.50 3.37
N SER A 161 7.90 -11.10 4.57
CA SER A 161 7.43 -9.87 5.21
C SER A 161 8.46 -8.76 5.05
N TYR A 162 8.01 -7.58 4.64
CA TYR A 162 8.85 -6.39 4.46
C TYR A 162 8.51 -5.33 5.51
N SER A 163 9.52 -4.65 6.08
CA SER A 163 9.33 -3.39 6.80
C SER A 163 9.22 -2.27 5.78
N LEU A 164 8.12 -1.51 5.85
CA LEU A 164 7.91 -0.27 5.11
C LEU A 164 8.00 0.90 6.08
N GLU A 165 8.96 1.79 5.84
CA GLU A 165 9.21 2.97 6.66
C GLU A 165 9.28 4.21 5.77
N GLY A 166 8.86 5.37 6.30
CA GLY A 166 9.00 6.65 5.60
C GLY A 166 8.81 7.83 6.55
N TRP A 167 9.50 8.92 6.28
CA TRP A 167 9.48 10.11 7.12
C TRP A 167 8.48 11.12 6.58
N THR A 168 7.57 11.53 7.44
CA THR A 168 6.44 12.39 7.07
C THR A 168 6.43 13.68 7.88
N ARG A 169 5.98 14.77 7.28
CA ARG A 169 5.73 16.03 7.97
C ARG A 169 4.43 16.63 7.45
N VAL A 170 3.78 17.46 8.24
CA VAL A 170 2.64 18.30 7.82
C VAL A 170 2.84 19.73 8.28
N ASP A 171 2.22 20.71 7.60
CA ASP A 171 2.35 22.11 8.01
C ASP A 171 1.74 22.37 9.39
N TYR A 172 0.55 21.80 9.67
CA TYR A 172 -0.12 21.91 10.97
C TYR A 172 -1.25 20.87 11.09
N PHE A 173 -1.65 20.58 12.33
CA PHE A 173 -2.67 19.59 12.67
C PHE A 173 -4.05 20.21 12.89
N SER A 174 -5.09 19.54 12.40
CA SER A 174 -6.48 19.83 12.74
C SER A 174 -7.37 18.61 12.53
N GLU A 175 -8.32 18.40 13.45
CA GLU A 175 -9.26 17.27 13.37
C GLU A 175 -10.37 17.51 12.34
N THR A 176 -10.80 18.76 12.15
CA THR A 176 -12.04 19.07 11.40
C THR A 176 -11.94 20.34 10.53
N GLY A 177 -10.81 21.03 10.51
CA GLY A 177 -10.64 22.27 9.74
C GLY A 177 -9.36 22.27 8.92
N ASP A 178 -8.84 23.47 8.67
CA ASP A 178 -7.55 23.68 8.01
C ASP A 178 -6.45 22.95 8.80
N GLY A 179 -5.63 22.19 8.11
CA GLY A 179 -4.61 21.31 8.66
C GLY A 179 -4.80 19.87 8.21
N CYS A 180 -3.89 19.01 8.65
CA CYS A 180 -3.96 17.58 8.43
C CYS A 180 -4.50 16.87 9.67
N SER A 181 -5.35 15.86 9.49
CA SER A 181 -5.88 15.06 10.61
C SER A 181 -5.10 13.75 10.81
N ASN A 182 -4.79 13.05 9.72
CA ASN A 182 -4.24 11.69 9.78
C ASN A 182 -3.23 11.44 8.67
N ILE A 183 -2.31 10.53 8.97
CA ILE A 183 -1.29 10.00 8.06
C ILE A 183 -1.46 8.47 8.00
N ILE A 184 -1.32 7.88 6.82
CA ILE A 184 -1.47 6.44 6.59
C ILE A 184 -0.23 5.92 5.87
N ALA A 185 0.24 4.72 6.20
CA ALA A 185 1.19 3.96 5.39
C ALA A 185 0.65 2.54 5.15
N ALA A 186 0.85 1.99 3.95
CA ALA A 186 0.38 0.64 3.62
C ALA A 186 1.06 0.05 2.39
N CYS A 187 0.86 -1.26 2.19
CA CYS A 187 1.08 -1.91 0.90
C CYS A 187 -0.24 -2.25 0.21
N LEU A 188 -0.26 -2.09 -1.10
CA LEU A 188 -1.45 -2.20 -1.93
C LEU A 188 -1.15 -3.05 -3.17
N ARG A 189 -2.18 -3.73 -3.69
CA ARG A 189 -2.16 -4.37 -5.01
C ARG A 189 -3.08 -3.63 -5.97
N GLY A 190 -2.77 -3.66 -7.27
CA GLY A 190 -3.58 -3.02 -8.30
C GLY A 190 -3.19 -1.57 -8.60
N SER A 191 -3.79 -0.99 -9.64
CA SER A 191 -3.51 0.37 -10.10
C SER A 191 -4.56 1.38 -9.59
N ALA A 192 -4.33 2.66 -9.83
CA ALA A 192 -5.29 3.73 -9.54
C ALA A 192 -6.68 3.40 -10.16
N GLY A 193 -7.67 3.11 -9.31
CA GLY A 193 -9.02 2.70 -9.72
C GLY A 193 -9.46 1.30 -9.26
N GLY A 194 -8.54 0.46 -8.79
CA GLY A 194 -8.82 -0.93 -8.39
C GLY A 194 -7.85 -1.43 -7.35
N ILE A 195 -7.69 -0.67 -6.27
CA ILE A 195 -6.67 -0.92 -5.26
C ILE A 195 -7.17 -1.91 -4.20
N VAL A 196 -6.37 -2.95 -3.93
CA VAL A 196 -6.64 -4.00 -2.94
C VAL A 196 -5.56 -3.97 -1.87
N PRO A 197 -5.88 -3.63 -0.61
CA PRO A 197 -4.89 -3.63 0.47
C PRO A 197 -4.24 -4.99 0.68
N VAL A 198 -2.92 -4.99 0.91
CA VAL A 198 -2.24 -6.17 1.46
C VAL A 198 -2.73 -6.34 2.90
N PRO A 199 -3.29 -7.50 3.26
CA PRO A 199 -3.87 -7.70 4.59
C PRO A 199 -2.88 -7.37 5.72
N GLY A 200 -3.34 -6.63 6.73
CA GLY A 200 -2.54 -6.25 7.89
C GLY A 200 -1.49 -5.17 7.64
N SER A 201 -1.33 -4.66 6.40
CA SER A 201 -0.26 -3.71 6.09
C SER A 201 -0.58 -2.24 6.37
N ALA A 202 -1.85 -1.89 6.61
CA ALA A 202 -2.25 -0.51 6.80
C ALA A 202 -2.09 -0.06 8.25
N VAL A 203 -1.32 1.00 8.46
CA VAL A 203 -1.22 1.73 9.74
C VAL A 203 -1.71 3.16 9.55
N ARG A 204 -2.25 3.74 10.62
CA ARG A 204 -2.67 5.14 10.66
C ARG A 204 -2.21 5.78 11.95
N ASP A 205 -1.60 6.95 11.81
CA ASP A 205 -1.27 7.84 12.92
C ASP A 205 -2.00 9.18 12.79
N SER A 206 -2.10 9.87 13.94
CA SER A 206 -2.52 11.28 13.96
C SER A 206 -1.45 12.15 13.32
N ALA A 207 -1.85 13.09 12.47
CA ALA A 207 -0.92 14.05 11.88
C ALA A 207 -0.30 15.01 12.90
N ARG A 208 -0.81 15.04 14.13
CA ARG A 208 -0.23 15.82 15.24
C ARG A 208 1.24 15.49 15.48
N SER A 209 1.62 14.22 15.36
CA SER A 209 3.01 13.78 15.57
C SER A 209 4.00 14.35 14.55
N ALA A 210 3.50 14.85 13.42
CA ALA A 210 4.30 15.28 12.27
C ALA A 210 4.30 16.81 12.05
N VAL A 211 3.86 17.61 13.04
CA VAL A 211 3.82 19.08 12.94
C VAL A 211 5.15 19.71 13.33
N ASP A 212 5.72 19.30 14.47
CA ASP A 212 6.92 19.92 15.05
C ASP A 212 8.24 19.37 14.45
N GLY A 213 8.13 18.46 13.49
CA GLY A 213 9.26 17.77 12.87
C GLY A 213 8.81 16.60 12.02
N PHE A 214 9.79 15.86 11.50
CA PHE A 214 9.50 14.62 10.79
C PHE A 214 9.07 13.52 11.75
N HIS A 215 8.02 12.81 11.39
CA HIS A 215 7.47 11.64 12.06
C HIS A 215 7.65 10.42 11.17
N GLN A 216 8.24 9.36 11.73
CA GLN A 216 8.42 8.11 11.01
C GLN A 216 7.10 7.32 11.03
N MET A 217 6.57 7.05 9.84
CA MET A 217 5.52 6.06 9.63
C MET A 217 6.18 4.71 9.38
N ALA A 218 5.72 3.66 10.06
CA ALA A 218 6.27 2.31 9.93
C ALA A 218 5.16 1.25 9.94
N THR A 219 5.24 0.29 9.02
CA THR A 219 4.32 -0.86 8.95
C THR A 219 5.01 -2.07 8.33
N SER A 220 4.36 -3.23 8.36
CA SER A 220 4.86 -4.45 7.71
C SER A 220 3.96 -4.88 6.55
N CYS A 221 4.57 -5.43 5.51
CA CYS A 221 3.87 -5.91 4.32
C CYS A 221 4.23 -7.37 4.07
N THR A 222 3.30 -8.29 4.33
CA THR A 222 3.48 -9.71 4.01
C THR A 222 3.07 -9.96 2.56
N ILE A 223 4.07 -10.25 1.72
CA ILE A 223 3.91 -10.53 0.30
C ILE A 223 3.99 -12.04 0.09
N THR A 224 2.96 -12.63 -0.51
CA THR A 224 2.95 -14.06 -0.86
C THR A 224 3.41 -14.28 -2.30
N GLN A 225 3.79 -15.52 -2.63
CA GLN A 225 4.17 -15.87 -4.00
C GLN A 225 3.01 -15.62 -4.99
N ASP A 226 1.78 -15.95 -4.62
CA ASP A 226 0.59 -15.65 -5.43
C ASP A 226 0.44 -14.15 -5.76
N MET A 227 0.83 -13.25 -4.85
CA MET A 227 0.82 -11.81 -5.12
C MET A 227 1.90 -11.41 -6.13
N ILE A 228 3.05 -12.06 -6.07
CA ILE A 228 4.17 -11.85 -7.00
C ILE A 228 3.80 -12.37 -8.39
N ASP A 229 3.14 -13.52 -8.47
CA ASP A 229 2.81 -14.16 -9.75
C ASP A 229 1.56 -13.55 -10.41
N ALA A 230 0.67 -12.92 -9.64
CA ALA A 230 -0.49 -12.23 -10.19
C ALA A 230 -0.11 -11.05 -11.11
N ASP A 231 -0.91 -10.76 -12.13
CA ASP A 231 -0.69 -9.62 -13.05
C ASP A 231 -1.09 -8.25 -12.45
N LEU A 232 -1.18 -8.17 -11.11
CA LEU A 232 -1.41 -6.92 -10.41
C LEU A 232 -0.07 -6.33 -9.93
N PRO A 233 0.11 -5.01 -10.07
CA PRO A 233 1.24 -4.35 -9.44
C PRO A 233 1.12 -4.41 -7.93
N ILE A 234 2.25 -4.39 -7.24
CA ILE A 234 2.34 -4.21 -5.79
C ILE A 234 2.95 -2.84 -5.57
N ASN A 235 2.33 -2.03 -4.71
CA ASN A 235 2.71 -0.66 -4.46
C ASN A 235 2.87 -0.42 -2.96
N ILE A 236 3.76 0.50 -2.61
CA ILE A 236 3.80 1.12 -1.29
C ILE A 236 3.11 2.48 -1.35
N VAL A 237 2.49 2.89 -0.25
CA VAL A 237 1.79 4.16 -0.17
C VAL A 237 1.98 4.91 1.13
N PHE A 238 1.91 6.24 1.01
CA PHE A 238 1.73 7.16 2.12
C PHE A 238 0.56 8.08 1.82
N GLY A 239 -0.44 8.09 2.70
CA GLY A 239 -1.67 8.85 2.54
C GLY A 239 -1.77 9.97 3.57
N PHE A 240 -2.34 11.09 3.16
CA PHE A 240 -2.63 12.24 4.03
C PHE A 240 -4.06 12.72 3.84
N ASN A 241 -4.72 13.06 4.93
CA ASN A 241 -6.03 13.72 4.92
C ASN A 241 -5.88 15.15 5.44
N CYS A 242 -6.03 16.13 4.57
CA CYS A 242 -5.72 17.53 4.89
C CYS A 242 -6.68 18.53 4.23
N ALA A 243 -6.68 19.75 4.75
CA ALA A 243 -7.28 20.94 4.15
C ALA A 243 -6.33 22.14 4.27
N ASN A 244 -6.16 22.92 3.21
CA ASN A 244 -5.36 24.17 3.18
C ASN A 244 -3.94 24.04 3.79
N ALA A 245 -3.35 22.85 3.68
CA ALA A 245 -2.08 22.50 4.33
C ALA A 245 -1.21 21.64 3.42
N GLY A 246 0.11 21.74 3.60
CA GLY A 246 1.10 20.87 2.98
C GLY A 246 1.32 19.59 3.77
N ALA A 247 1.49 18.50 3.04
CA ALA A 247 2.01 17.23 3.53
C ALA A 247 3.29 16.86 2.78
N TYR A 248 4.19 16.20 3.49
CA TYR A 248 5.57 15.97 3.07
C TYR A 248 5.94 14.51 3.30
N LEU A 249 6.66 13.92 2.35
CA LEU A 249 7.20 12.56 2.40
C LEU A 249 8.67 12.56 2.00
N ASP A 250 9.48 11.82 2.74
CA ASP A 250 10.91 11.69 2.48
C ASP A 250 11.47 10.36 3.03
N SER A 251 12.71 10.01 2.63
CA SER A 251 13.50 8.86 3.10
C SER A 251 12.68 7.58 3.28
N VAL A 252 12.07 7.11 2.19
CA VAL A 252 11.26 5.88 2.21
C VAL A 252 12.14 4.63 2.09
N GLU A 253 11.84 3.62 2.88
CA GLU A 253 12.56 2.36 2.87
C GLU A 253 11.61 1.16 2.83
N LEU A 254 11.99 0.15 2.04
CA LEU A 254 11.32 -1.14 1.98
C LEU A 254 12.36 -2.25 2.10
N LYS A 255 12.38 -2.92 3.25
CA LYS A 255 13.38 -3.95 3.59
C LYS A 255 12.71 -5.28 3.90
N LEU A 256 13.25 -6.37 3.36
CA LEU A 256 12.82 -7.72 3.76
C LEU A 256 13.20 -7.94 5.24
N ILE A 257 12.26 -8.47 6.03
CA ILE A 257 12.50 -8.83 7.42
C ILE A 257 13.16 -10.22 7.44
N ASP A 258 14.34 -10.31 8.05
CA ASP A 258 15.13 -11.54 8.11
C ASP A 258 14.33 -12.71 8.71
N GLY A 259 14.50 -13.90 8.11
CA GLY A 259 13.84 -15.13 8.56
C GLY A 259 12.35 -15.22 8.19
N THR A 260 11.81 -14.26 7.44
CA THR A 260 10.41 -14.30 6.96
C THR A 260 10.28 -14.75 5.50
N GLU A 261 11.38 -15.12 4.84
CA GLU A 261 11.35 -15.67 3.49
C GLU A 261 10.48 -16.94 3.47
N ILE A 262 9.46 -16.94 2.62
CA ILE A 262 8.60 -18.12 2.40
C ILE A 262 9.21 -18.89 1.23
N PRO A 263 9.70 -20.13 1.43
CA PRO A 263 10.21 -20.93 0.33
C PRO A 263 9.10 -21.15 -0.70
N ALA A 264 9.43 -21.05 -1.99
CA ALA A 264 8.53 -21.47 -3.04
C ALA A 264 8.17 -22.97 -2.84
N GLU A 265 6.90 -23.32 -3.01
CA GLU A 265 6.46 -24.73 -2.92
C GLU A 265 7.33 -25.59 -3.85
N GLY A 266 8.05 -26.56 -3.28
CA GLY A 266 8.99 -27.42 -3.99
C GLY A 266 10.46 -27.29 -3.57
N SER A 267 10.84 -26.27 -2.80
CA SER A 267 12.19 -26.19 -2.25
C SER A 267 12.31 -27.04 -0.98
N THR A 268 12.47 -28.36 -1.14
CA THR A 268 12.90 -29.22 -0.03
C THR A 268 14.31 -28.84 0.38
N THR A 269 14.46 -28.12 1.49
CA THR A 269 15.73 -27.97 2.19
C THR A 269 16.14 -29.35 2.70
N THR A 270 16.90 -30.09 1.89
CA THR A 270 17.53 -31.33 2.34
C THR A 270 18.67 -30.93 3.26
N THR A 271 18.43 -30.93 4.57
CA THR A 271 19.51 -30.91 5.56
C THR A 271 20.31 -32.19 5.37
N GLN A 272 21.42 -32.10 4.62
CA GLN A 272 22.38 -33.18 4.49
C GLN A 272 23.07 -33.35 5.84
N ALA A 273 22.64 -34.38 6.59
CA ALA A 273 23.34 -34.79 7.80
C ALA A 273 24.77 -35.18 7.44
N ALA A 274 25.75 -34.56 8.10
CA ALA A 274 27.15 -34.88 7.92
C ALA A 274 27.41 -36.36 8.27
N PRO A 275 28.21 -37.10 7.48
CA PRO A 275 28.55 -38.48 7.80
C PRO A 275 29.42 -38.53 9.05
N VAL A 276 28.93 -39.24 10.06
CA VAL A 276 29.74 -39.67 11.20
C VAL A 276 30.65 -40.79 10.70
N PHE A 277 31.94 -40.50 10.57
CA PHE A 277 32.96 -41.55 10.43
C PHE A 277 33.24 -42.13 11.81
N THR A 278 32.85 -43.39 12.01
CA THR A 278 33.32 -44.27 13.10
C THR A 278 34.65 -44.92 12.75
#